data_AF-A0A963RP34-F1
#
_entry.id   AF-A0A963RP34-F1
#
_cell.length_a   1.000
_cell.length_b   1.000
_cell.length_c   1.000
_cell.angle_alpha   90.00
_cell.angle_beta   90.00
_cell.angle_gamma   90.00
#
_symmetry.space_group_name_H-M   'P 1'
#
loop_
_entity.id
_entity.type
_entity.pdbx_description
1 polymer ?
#
loop_
_entity_poly.entity_id
_entity_poly.type
_entity_poly.pdbx_seq_one_letter_code
_entity_poly.pdbx_strand_id
1 'polypeptide(L)'
;MRGYGERSAQLPLPDAAAGPRSDWRTLGRLLPYLWQYKWRVGAALAFVIGAKVANVGVPVLLKHLVDAMTLKPGEPASLLVVPVGLLLAYGLLRLTTSLFTELRELVFSKATQGASRQIALQTFEHLHALSLRFHLERQTGGMTRDIERGVRGIESLVSFSLYSIVPTIVEVVMVLTILAVKFDPGFAWITGAALVLYIAFTVVVTEWRTQFRRLANEADSSAHTKAIDSLLNYETVKYFNNEAFESRRYDESLQRLRSARLKSQSTLSMLNTGQQLIIAVGLVAMLWRATQGVADGR
;
A
#
# COMPACT_ATOMS: atom_id res chain seq x y z
N MET A 1 -48.46 -4.60 46.88
CA MET A 1 -46.99 -4.54 46.67
C MET A 1 -46.43 -5.95 46.65
N ARG A 2 -46.16 -6.50 45.46
CA ARG A 2 -45.37 -7.73 45.25
C ARG A 2 -44.40 -7.41 44.13
N GLY A 3 -43.12 -7.29 44.46
CA GLY A 3 -42.07 -6.91 43.53
C GLY A 3 -41.71 -8.06 42.60
N TYR A 4 -41.97 -7.87 41.32
CA TYR A 4 -41.30 -8.61 40.26
C TYR A 4 -39.99 -7.89 39.95
N GLY A 5 -38.89 -8.38 40.51
CA GLY A 5 -37.55 -8.04 40.07
C GLY A 5 -37.25 -8.84 38.81
N GLU A 6 -37.39 -8.22 37.64
CA GLU A 6 -36.91 -8.77 36.39
C GLU A 6 -35.38 -8.84 36.45
N ARG A 7 -34.86 -10.06 36.67
CA ARG A 7 -33.48 -10.38 36.32
C ARG A 7 -33.38 -10.31 34.81
N SER A 8 -32.92 -9.17 34.29
CA SER A 8 -32.44 -9.04 32.93
C SER A 8 -31.35 -10.07 32.71
N ALA A 9 -31.70 -11.14 31.98
CA ALA A 9 -30.75 -12.13 31.50
C ALA A 9 -29.75 -11.39 30.60
N GLN A 10 -28.56 -11.09 31.14
CA GLN A 10 -27.43 -10.64 30.35
C GLN A 10 -27.09 -11.75 29.36
N LEU A 11 -27.48 -11.56 28.11
CA LEU A 11 -26.98 -12.36 26.99
C LEU A 11 -25.45 -12.25 27.01
N PRO A 12 -24.70 -13.37 26.95
CA PRO A 12 -23.26 -13.32 26.88
C PRO A 12 -22.86 -12.53 25.61
N LEU A 13 -22.20 -11.40 25.82
CA LEU A 13 -21.54 -10.66 24.73
C LEU A 13 -20.58 -11.66 24.05
N PRO A 14 -20.63 -11.83 22.72
CA PRO A 14 -19.66 -12.67 22.05
C PRO A 14 -18.26 -12.17 22.37
N ASP A 15 -17.45 -13.04 22.96
CA ASP A 15 -16.06 -12.78 23.33
C ASP A 15 -15.32 -12.09 22.18
N ALA A 16 -15.01 -10.80 22.35
CA ALA A 16 -14.13 -10.04 21.48
C ALA A 16 -12.66 -10.44 21.69
N ALA A 17 -12.39 -11.72 21.98
CA ALA A 17 -11.06 -12.31 21.97
C ALA A 17 -10.81 -12.93 20.59
N ALA A 18 -10.81 -12.10 19.55
CA ALA A 18 -10.16 -12.46 18.30
C ALA A 18 -8.65 -12.49 18.57
N GLY A 19 -8.13 -13.65 19.01
CA GLY A 19 -6.70 -13.92 19.05
C GLY A 19 -6.04 -13.57 17.71
N PRO A 20 -4.72 -13.34 17.67
CA PRO A 20 -4.03 -12.79 16.50
C PRO A 20 -4.34 -13.67 15.29
N ARG A 21 -5.27 -13.18 14.45
CA ARG A 21 -5.58 -13.83 13.18
C ARG A 21 -4.26 -13.82 12.42
N SER A 22 -3.75 -14.99 12.10
CA SER A 22 -2.54 -15.10 11.29
C SER A 22 -2.82 -14.44 9.94
N ASP A 23 -2.43 -13.17 9.81
CA ASP A 23 -2.55 -12.38 8.57
C ASP A 23 -1.87 -13.12 7.41
N TRP A 24 -0.87 -13.94 7.73
CA TRP A 24 -0.21 -14.88 6.83
C TRP A 24 -1.12 -15.97 6.27
N ARG A 25 -2.03 -16.54 7.08
CA ARG A 25 -3.05 -17.48 6.56
C ARG A 25 -4.07 -16.78 5.68
N THR A 26 -4.41 -15.52 5.95
CA THR A 26 -5.32 -14.73 5.12
C THR A 26 -4.69 -14.41 3.76
N LEU A 27 -3.41 -14.03 3.74
CA LEU A 27 -2.65 -13.83 2.50
C LEU A 27 -2.46 -15.14 1.71
N GLY A 28 -2.20 -16.26 2.39
CA GLY A 28 -2.10 -17.58 1.77
C GLY A 28 -3.41 -18.03 1.10
N ARG A 29 -4.57 -17.56 1.58
CA ARG A 29 -5.87 -17.82 0.95
C ARG A 29 -6.09 -16.99 -0.33
N LEU A 30 -5.31 -15.94 -0.58
CA LEU A 30 -5.38 -15.15 -1.81
C LEU A 30 -4.53 -15.73 -2.95
N LEU A 31 -3.49 -16.51 -2.63
CA LEU A 31 -2.59 -17.14 -3.60
C LEU A 31 -3.30 -17.98 -4.70
N PRO A 32 -4.30 -18.81 -4.37
CA PRO A 32 -5.03 -19.61 -5.36
C PRO A 32 -5.76 -18.74 -6.40
N TYR A 33 -6.27 -17.57 -6.00
CA TYR A 33 -6.94 -16.63 -6.89
C TYR A 33 -5.95 -15.99 -7.88
N LEU A 34 -4.71 -15.76 -7.46
CA LEU A 34 -3.64 -15.30 -8.36
C LEU A 34 -3.25 -16.42 -9.34
N TRP A 35 -3.23 -17.66 -8.88
CA TRP A 35 -2.85 -18.83 -9.66
C TRP A 35 -3.84 -19.17 -10.78
N GLN A 36 -5.11 -18.77 -10.66
CA GLN A 36 -6.09 -18.87 -11.75
C GLN A 36 -5.67 -18.07 -12.99
N TYR A 37 -4.91 -16.98 -12.82
CA TYR A 37 -4.39 -16.14 -13.90
C TYR A 37 -2.90 -16.38 -14.19
N LYS A 38 -2.38 -17.59 -13.90
CA LYS A 38 -0.96 -17.97 -14.02
C LYS A 38 -0.25 -17.51 -15.30
N TRP A 39 -0.90 -17.59 -16.46
CA TRP A 39 -0.29 -17.16 -17.73
C TRP A 39 -0.18 -15.64 -17.86
N ARG A 40 -1.13 -14.89 -17.29
CA ARG A 40 -1.09 -13.42 -17.28
C ARG A 40 -0.11 -12.91 -16.24
N VAL A 41 -0.06 -13.55 -15.07
CA VAL A 41 0.96 -13.26 -14.05
C VAL A 41 2.35 -13.55 -14.62
N GLY A 42 2.55 -14.68 -15.30
CA GLY A 42 3.80 -15.01 -15.98
C GLY A 42 4.19 -14.00 -17.07
N ALA A 43 3.26 -13.61 -17.95
CA ALA A 43 3.50 -12.58 -18.94
C ALA A 43 3.82 -11.21 -18.32
N ALA A 44 3.11 -10.84 -17.25
CA ALA A 44 3.34 -9.59 -16.56
C ALA A 44 4.69 -9.58 -15.82
N LEU A 45 5.10 -10.71 -15.22
CA LEU A 45 6.45 -10.88 -14.67
C LEU A 45 7.52 -10.76 -15.76
N ALA A 46 7.29 -11.33 -16.94
CA ALA A 46 8.21 -11.17 -18.08
C ALA A 46 8.33 -9.70 -18.51
N PHE A 47 7.20 -8.95 -18.55
CA PHE A 47 7.24 -7.51 -18.82
C PHE A 47 7.89 -6.69 -17.71
N VAL A 48 7.72 -7.07 -16.43
CA VAL A 48 8.46 -6.47 -15.30
C VAL A 48 9.97 -6.62 -15.53
N ILE A 49 10.40 -7.85 -15.82
CA ILE A 49 11.81 -8.16 -16.05
C ILE A 49 12.33 -7.38 -17.26
N GLY A 50 11.60 -7.39 -18.38
CA GLY A 50 11.96 -6.64 -19.59
C GLY A 50 12.06 -5.13 -19.36
N ALA A 51 11.09 -4.53 -18.68
CA ALA A 51 11.11 -3.11 -18.33
C ALA A 51 12.32 -2.76 -17.46
N LYS A 52 12.64 -3.60 -16.47
CA LYS A 52 13.77 -3.33 -15.56
C LYS A 52 15.12 -3.56 -16.21
N VAL A 53 15.27 -4.57 -17.06
CA VAL A 53 16.48 -4.75 -17.88
C VAL A 53 16.69 -3.54 -18.78
N ALA A 54 15.63 -3.03 -19.42
CA ALA A 54 15.70 -1.81 -20.21
C ALA A 54 16.10 -0.60 -19.36
N ASN A 55 15.51 -0.44 -18.16
CA ASN A 55 15.80 0.67 -17.26
C ASN A 55 17.24 0.64 -16.72
N VAL A 56 17.79 -0.55 -16.41
CA VAL A 56 19.20 -0.72 -16.04
C VAL A 56 20.13 -0.49 -17.23
N GLY A 57 19.66 -0.72 -18.45
CA GLY A 57 20.39 -0.40 -19.68
C GLY A 57 20.56 1.10 -19.91
N VAL A 58 19.67 1.95 -19.38
CA VAL A 58 19.69 3.41 -19.60
C VAL A 58 20.99 4.05 -19.07
N PRO A 59 21.41 3.83 -17.81
CA PRO A 59 22.70 4.34 -17.31
C PRO A 59 23.91 3.83 -18.09
N VAL A 60 23.89 2.57 -18.54
CA VAL A 60 24.99 1.98 -19.32
C VAL A 60 25.12 2.65 -20.68
N LEU A 61 24.01 2.90 -21.36
CA LEU A 61 23.99 3.65 -22.61
C LEU A 61 24.47 5.10 -22.40
N LEU A 62 24.07 5.73 -21.30
CA LEU A 62 24.51 7.09 -20.95
C LEU A 62 26.02 7.15 -20.68
N LYS A 63 26.59 6.14 -20.03
CA LYS A 63 28.04 5.99 -19.88
C LYS A 63 28.72 5.92 -21.25
N HIS A 64 28.24 5.07 -22.15
CA HIS A 64 28.78 4.97 -23.51
C HIS A 64 28.66 6.27 -24.30
N LEU A 65 27.60 7.06 -24.07
CA LEU A 65 27.42 8.38 -24.69
C LEU A 65 28.50 9.36 -24.20
N VAL A 66 28.72 9.44 -22.89
CA VAL A 66 29.74 10.31 -22.29
C VAL A 66 31.16 9.88 -22.70
N ASP A 67 31.44 8.58 -22.70
CA ASP A 67 32.73 8.01 -23.10
C ASP A 67 33.02 8.26 -24.61
N ALA A 68 31.99 8.20 -25.47
CA ALA A 68 32.12 8.49 -26.90
C ALA A 68 32.28 9.99 -27.19
N MET A 69 31.79 10.86 -26.32
CA MET A 69 31.97 12.31 -26.43
C MET A 69 33.32 12.82 -25.89
N THR A 70 34.08 11.98 -25.17
CA THR A 70 35.32 12.39 -24.48
C THR A 70 36.61 12.06 -25.24
N LEU A 71 36.58 11.58 -26.50
CA LEU A 71 37.80 11.22 -27.24
C LEU A 71 37.95 11.76 -28.67
N LYS A 72 39.16 12.34 -28.86
CA LYS A 72 39.94 12.75 -30.05
C LYS A 72 39.56 14.04 -30.82
N PRO A 73 40.39 15.11 -30.70
CA PRO A 73 40.33 16.26 -31.61
C PRO A 73 40.83 15.83 -33.01
N GLY A 74 39.98 15.93 -34.04
CA GLY A 74 40.42 15.76 -35.44
C GLY A 74 39.42 15.22 -36.46
N GLU A 75 38.27 14.67 -36.07
CA GLU A 75 37.30 14.11 -37.02
C GLU A 75 35.92 14.82 -36.95
N PRO A 76 35.56 15.67 -37.94
CA PRO A 76 34.31 16.43 -37.92
C PRO A 76 33.05 15.58 -38.19
N ALA A 77 33.18 14.38 -38.78
CA ALA A 77 32.04 13.50 -39.08
C ALA A 77 31.58 12.64 -37.88
N SER A 78 32.47 12.33 -36.95
CA SER A 78 32.16 11.58 -35.72
C SER A 78 31.54 12.46 -34.62
N LEU A 79 31.65 13.79 -34.74
CA LEU A 79 31.13 14.78 -33.78
C LEU A 79 29.61 14.98 -33.79
N LEU A 80 28.89 14.60 -34.87
CA LEU A 80 27.43 14.80 -34.97
C LEU A 80 26.62 13.50 -35.07
N VAL A 81 27.12 12.49 -35.80
CA VAL A 81 26.38 11.23 -36.00
C VAL A 81 26.37 10.38 -34.72
N VAL A 82 27.48 10.36 -33.97
CA VAL A 82 27.60 9.58 -32.73
C VAL A 82 26.72 10.14 -31.60
N PRO A 83 26.69 11.46 -31.34
CA PRO A 83 25.80 12.02 -30.32
C PRO A 83 24.31 11.93 -30.69
N VAL A 84 23.95 12.17 -31.95
CA VAL A 84 22.54 12.09 -32.40
C VAL A 84 22.03 10.64 -32.38
N GLY A 85 22.83 9.68 -32.83
CA GLY A 85 22.50 8.25 -32.76
C GLY A 85 22.33 7.75 -31.34
N LEU A 86 23.19 8.19 -30.41
CA LEU A 86 23.09 7.84 -28.99
C LEU A 86 21.93 8.55 -28.27
N LEU A 87 21.61 9.81 -28.62
CA LEU A 87 20.43 10.51 -28.13
C LEU A 87 19.13 9.84 -28.61
N LEU A 88 19.08 9.42 -29.88
CA LEU A 88 17.97 8.63 -30.41
C LEU A 88 17.87 7.26 -29.73
N ALA A 89 18.99 6.57 -29.51
CA ALA A 89 19.03 5.31 -28.78
C ALA A 89 18.55 5.47 -27.33
N TYR A 90 18.94 6.55 -26.65
CA TYR A 90 18.45 6.89 -25.31
C TYR A 90 16.95 7.15 -25.32
N GLY A 91 16.46 7.96 -26.26
CA GLY A 91 15.03 8.24 -26.44
C GLY A 91 14.23 6.96 -26.69
N LEU A 92 14.73 6.08 -27.56
CA LEU A 92 14.08 4.81 -27.89
C LEU A 92 14.11 3.82 -26.73
N LEU A 93 15.22 3.73 -25.99
CA LEU A 93 15.36 2.88 -24.82
C LEU A 93 14.46 3.36 -23.66
N ARG A 94 14.37 4.68 -23.46
CA ARG A 94 13.44 5.28 -22.51
C ARG A 94 11.99 5.01 -22.90
N LEU A 95 11.64 5.18 -24.17
CA LEU A 95 10.31 4.87 -24.69
C LEU A 95 9.98 3.37 -24.53
N THR A 96 10.96 2.49 -24.76
CA THR A 96 10.83 1.04 -24.57
C THR A 96 10.58 0.69 -23.09
N THR A 97 11.29 1.35 -22.17
CA THR A 97 11.08 1.17 -20.73
C THR A 97 9.67 1.59 -20.31
N SER A 98 9.21 2.74 -20.78
CA SER A 98 7.83 3.20 -20.54
C SER A 98 6.81 2.26 -21.16
N LEU A 99 7.03 1.82 -22.41
CA LEU A 99 6.13 0.91 -23.12
C LEU A 99 5.98 -0.42 -22.40
N PHE A 100 7.08 -1.04 -21.95
CA PHE A 100 7.01 -2.28 -21.17
C PHE A 100 6.32 -2.08 -19.81
N THR A 101 6.49 -0.91 -19.20
CA THR A 101 5.80 -0.56 -17.95
C THR A 101 4.29 -0.44 -18.14
N GLU A 102 3.85 0.19 -19.24
CA GLU A 102 2.43 0.31 -19.61
C GLU A 102 1.83 -1.03 -20.04
N LEU A 103 2.55 -1.82 -20.85
CA LEU A 103 2.10 -3.15 -21.26
C LEU A 103 1.93 -4.07 -20.04
N ARG A 104 2.89 -4.04 -19.10
CA ARG A 104 2.77 -4.71 -17.80
C ARG A 104 1.47 -4.28 -17.09
N GLU A 105 1.22 -2.98 -16.99
CA GLU A 105 0.07 -2.42 -16.31
C GLU A 105 -1.26 -2.87 -16.95
N LEU A 106 -1.34 -2.87 -18.28
CA LEU A 106 -2.51 -3.35 -19.03
C LEU A 106 -2.78 -4.85 -18.80
N VAL A 107 -1.72 -5.66 -18.81
CA VAL A 107 -1.83 -7.11 -18.56
C VAL A 107 -2.27 -7.37 -17.12
N PHE A 108 -1.71 -6.65 -16.14
CA PHE A 108 -2.15 -6.74 -14.74
C PHE A 108 -3.58 -6.26 -14.56
N SER A 109 -3.98 -5.14 -15.17
CA SER A 109 -5.34 -4.60 -15.06
C SER A 109 -6.39 -5.60 -15.46
N LYS A 110 -6.21 -6.28 -16.59
CA LYS A 110 -7.16 -7.30 -17.03
C LYS A 110 -7.21 -8.52 -16.09
N ALA A 111 -6.11 -8.86 -15.42
CA ALA A 111 -6.06 -9.93 -14.43
C ALA A 111 -6.73 -9.51 -13.11
N THR A 112 -6.40 -8.32 -12.61
CA THR A 112 -6.96 -7.76 -11.36
C THR A 112 -8.46 -7.56 -11.48
N GLN A 113 -8.94 -6.91 -12.54
CA GLN A 113 -10.38 -6.71 -12.77
C GLN A 113 -11.14 -8.04 -12.90
N GLY A 114 -10.51 -9.05 -13.51
CA GLY A 114 -11.05 -10.41 -13.57
C GLY A 114 -11.20 -11.05 -12.19
N ALA A 115 -10.13 -10.99 -11.38
CA ALA A 115 -10.12 -11.51 -10.02
C ALA A 115 -11.15 -10.78 -9.13
N SER A 116 -11.20 -9.44 -9.19
CA SER A 116 -12.18 -8.62 -8.47
C SER A 116 -13.62 -9.03 -8.82
N ARG A 117 -13.93 -9.16 -10.11
CA ARG A 117 -15.25 -9.61 -10.58
C ARG A 117 -15.61 -10.98 -10.03
N GLN A 118 -14.67 -11.93 -10.03
CA GLN A 118 -14.92 -13.29 -9.56
C GLN A 118 -15.13 -13.35 -8.05
N ILE A 119 -14.35 -12.59 -7.28
CA ILE A 119 -14.52 -12.45 -5.83
C ILE A 119 -15.87 -11.82 -5.50
N ALA A 120 -16.26 -10.77 -6.23
CA ALA A 120 -17.57 -10.13 -6.07
C ALA A 120 -18.72 -11.12 -6.34
N LEU A 121 -18.63 -11.89 -7.43
CA LEU A 121 -19.65 -12.88 -7.79
C LEU A 121 -19.74 -14.01 -6.76
N GLN A 122 -18.61 -14.61 -6.37
CA GLN A 122 -18.59 -15.66 -5.34
C GLN A 122 -19.15 -15.17 -4.01
N THR A 123 -18.85 -13.92 -3.65
CA THR A 123 -19.41 -13.34 -2.44
C THR A 123 -20.91 -13.15 -2.58
N PHE A 124 -21.38 -12.62 -3.71
CA PHE A 124 -22.81 -12.45 -3.97
C PHE A 124 -23.58 -13.78 -3.91
N GLU A 125 -23.05 -14.84 -4.54
CA GLU A 125 -23.61 -16.20 -4.48
C GLU A 125 -23.64 -16.74 -3.05
N HIS A 126 -22.55 -16.55 -2.30
CA HIS A 126 -22.49 -16.96 -0.90
C HIS A 126 -23.51 -16.21 -0.03
N LEU A 127 -23.69 -14.90 -0.27
CA LEU A 127 -24.68 -14.10 0.44
C LEU A 127 -26.10 -14.60 0.14
N HIS A 128 -26.40 -14.96 -1.09
CA HIS A 128 -27.69 -15.55 -1.46
C HIS A 128 -27.93 -16.93 -0.86
N ALA A 129 -26.87 -17.73 -0.64
CA ALA A 129 -26.98 -19.06 -0.04
C ALA A 129 -27.21 -19.04 1.49
N LEU A 130 -27.15 -17.87 2.13
CA LEU A 130 -27.37 -17.75 3.58
C LEU A 130 -28.87 -17.89 3.92
N SER A 131 -29.14 -18.35 5.14
CA SER A 131 -30.50 -18.68 5.58
C SER A 131 -31.46 -17.49 5.52
N LEU A 132 -32.76 -17.77 5.40
CA LEU A 132 -33.80 -16.75 5.46
C LEU A 132 -33.73 -15.95 6.77
N ARG A 133 -33.38 -16.62 7.89
CA ARG A 133 -33.16 -15.99 9.20
C ARG A 133 -32.06 -14.93 9.16
N PHE A 134 -30.93 -15.22 8.51
CA PHE A 134 -29.84 -14.26 8.30
C PHE A 134 -30.30 -13.04 7.47
N HIS A 135 -31.19 -13.26 6.50
CA HIS A 135 -31.76 -12.19 5.68
C HIS A 135 -32.84 -11.37 6.38
N LEU A 136 -33.56 -11.94 7.34
CA LEU A 136 -34.62 -11.27 8.12
C LEU A 136 -34.07 -10.52 9.35
N GLU A 137 -33.03 -11.04 10.00
CA GLU A 137 -32.32 -10.35 11.11
C GLU A 137 -31.53 -9.11 10.61
N ARG A 138 -31.35 -8.97 9.30
CA ARG A 138 -30.63 -7.88 8.60
C ARG A 138 -31.31 -6.51 8.60
N GLN A 139 -32.47 -6.34 9.26
CA GLN A 139 -33.11 -5.02 9.43
C GLN A 139 -32.18 -3.99 10.12
N THR A 140 -31.11 -4.44 10.75
CA THR A 140 -30.01 -3.59 11.21
C THR A 140 -28.97 -3.42 10.10
N GLY A 141 -29.03 -2.32 9.33
CA GLY A 141 -28.16 -2.05 8.16
C GLY A 141 -26.62 -2.13 8.38
N GLY A 142 -26.16 -2.32 9.62
CA GLY A 142 -24.76 -2.56 9.96
C GLY A 142 -24.16 -3.83 9.35
N MET A 143 -24.89 -4.96 9.34
CA MET A 143 -24.37 -6.23 8.83
C MET A 143 -24.12 -6.19 7.31
N THR A 144 -25.06 -5.61 6.55
CA THR A 144 -24.90 -5.40 5.11
C THR A 144 -23.72 -4.49 4.81
N ARG A 145 -23.53 -3.43 5.60
CA ARG A 145 -22.39 -2.49 5.48
C ARG A 145 -21.05 -3.16 5.83
N ASP A 146 -21.03 -4.07 6.81
CA ASP A 146 -19.82 -4.84 7.16
C ASP A 146 -19.42 -5.81 6.04
N ILE A 147 -20.40 -6.48 5.45
CA ILE A 147 -20.20 -7.39 4.31
C ILE A 147 -19.67 -6.62 3.10
N GLU A 148 -20.30 -5.50 2.75
CA GLU A 148 -19.89 -4.64 1.64
C GLU A 148 -18.48 -4.07 1.86
N ARG A 149 -18.15 -3.66 3.10
CA ARG A 149 -16.77 -3.29 3.48
C ARG A 149 -15.80 -4.47 3.38
N GLY A 150 -16.22 -5.67 3.76
CA GLY A 150 -15.42 -6.89 3.65
C GLY A 150 -15.09 -7.25 2.20
N VAL A 151 -16.08 -7.23 1.30
CA VAL A 151 -15.89 -7.48 -0.14
C VAL A 151 -14.92 -6.50 -0.75
N ARG A 152 -15.15 -5.19 -0.54
CA ARG A 152 -14.23 -4.14 -1.00
C ARG A 152 -12.83 -4.30 -0.42
N GLY A 153 -12.73 -4.74 0.83
CA GLY A 153 -11.47 -5.05 1.49
C GLY A 153 -10.72 -6.17 0.79
N ILE A 154 -11.38 -7.29 0.48
CA ILE A 154 -10.78 -8.42 -0.24
C ILE A 154 -10.35 -7.98 -1.64
N GLU A 155 -11.21 -7.26 -2.37
CA GLU A 155 -10.90 -6.72 -3.68
C GLU A 155 -9.65 -5.82 -3.64
N SER A 156 -9.60 -4.90 -2.68
CA SER A 156 -8.45 -4.00 -2.48
C SER A 156 -7.18 -4.77 -2.15
N LEU A 157 -7.27 -5.81 -1.29
CA LEU A 157 -6.12 -6.62 -0.91
C LEU A 157 -5.57 -7.42 -2.09
N VAL A 158 -6.43 -8.04 -2.91
CA VAL A 158 -6.00 -8.76 -4.13
C VAL A 158 -5.36 -7.80 -5.11
N SER A 159 -6.00 -6.65 -5.34
CA SER A 159 -5.50 -5.61 -6.24
C SER A 159 -4.14 -5.10 -5.79
N PHE A 160 -4.00 -4.71 -4.52
CA PHE A 160 -2.74 -4.22 -3.95
C PHE A 160 -1.64 -5.29 -3.97
N SER A 161 -1.99 -6.55 -3.70
CA SER A 161 -1.04 -7.65 -3.74
C SER A 161 -0.48 -7.87 -5.16
N LEU A 162 -1.35 -7.84 -6.17
CA LEU A 162 -0.97 -8.00 -7.57
C LEU A 162 -0.21 -6.80 -8.14
N TYR A 163 -0.64 -5.57 -7.83
CA TYR A 163 -0.09 -4.36 -8.42
C TYR A 163 1.15 -3.82 -7.72
N SER A 164 1.25 -4.03 -6.40
CA SER A 164 2.33 -3.44 -5.61
C SER A 164 3.21 -4.53 -5.03
N ILE A 165 2.67 -5.45 -4.22
CA ILE A 165 3.50 -6.39 -3.46
C ILE A 165 4.30 -7.33 -4.37
N VAL A 166 3.65 -8.03 -5.30
CA VAL A 166 4.31 -9.00 -6.17
C VAL A 166 5.39 -8.34 -7.04
N PRO A 167 5.12 -7.23 -7.78
CA PRO A 167 6.16 -6.53 -8.52
C PRO A 167 7.30 -6.04 -7.61
N THR A 168 7.00 -5.44 -6.46
CA THR A 168 8.04 -4.95 -5.55
C THR A 168 8.96 -6.07 -5.04
N ILE A 169 8.43 -7.25 -4.70
CA ILE A 169 9.27 -8.40 -4.30
C ILE A 169 10.20 -8.81 -5.45
N VAL A 170 9.67 -8.92 -6.67
CA VAL A 170 10.46 -9.27 -7.85
C VAL A 170 11.56 -8.24 -8.10
N GLU A 171 11.23 -6.95 -7.98
CA GLU A 171 12.19 -5.85 -8.12
C GLU A 171 13.30 -5.93 -7.06
N VAL A 172 12.93 -6.13 -5.80
CA VAL A 172 13.90 -6.26 -4.70
C VAL A 172 14.84 -7.44 -4.94
N VAL A 173 14.30 -8.63 -5.27
CA VAL A 173 15.10 -9.83 -5.53
C VAL A 173 16.04 -9.61 -6.71
N MET A 174 15.55 -9.00 -7.79
CA MET A 174 16.35 -8.68 -8.97
C MET A 174 17.48 -7.71 -8.62
N VAL A 175 17.20 -6.61 -7.93
CA VAL A 175 18.20 -5.61 -7.55
C VAL A 175 19.26 -6.22 -6.63
N LEU A 176 18.85 -6.98 -5.61
CA LEU A 176 19.79 -7.65 -4.71
C LEU A 176 20.67 -8.67 -5.46
N THR A 177 20.09 -9.42 -6.41
CA THR A 177 20.84 -10.37 -7.24
C THR A 177 21.85 -9.65 -8.14
N ILE A 178 21.44 -8.54 -8.78
CA ILE A 178 22.35 -7.73 -9.61
C ILE A 178 23.49 -7.17 -8.75
N LEU A 179 23.20 -6.63 -7.56
CA LEU A 179 24.22 -6.14 -6.64
C LEU A 179 25.18 -7.24 -6.19
N ALA A 180 24.68 -8.44 -5.90
CA ALA A 180 25.51 -9.55 -5.44
C ALA A 180 26.41 -10.15 -6.55
N VAL A 181 25.96 -10.13 -7.81
CA VAL A 181 26.67 -10.75 -8.94
C VAL A 181 27.56 -9.75 -9.67
N LYS A 182 27.10 -8.51 -9.88
CA LYS A 182 27.82 -7.48 -10.65
C LYS A 182 28.71 -6.58 -9.80
N PHE A 183 28.43 -6.47 -8.51
CA PHE A 183 29.18 -5.63 -7.57
C PHE A 183 29.72 -6.48 -6.41
N ASP A 184 30.54 -5.86 -5.56
CA ASP A 184 31.01 -6.52 -4.34
C ASP A 184 29.82 -6.98 -3.45
N PRO A 185 29.83 -8.22 -2.92
CA PRO A 185 28.74 -8.73 -2.08
C PRO A 185 28.37 -7.85 -0.89
N GLY A 186 29.28 -6.99 -0.43
CA GLY A 186 28.99 -6.03 0.63
C GLY A 186 27.90 -5.01 0.26
N PHE A 187 27.74 -4.63 -1.01
CA PHE A 187 26.63 -3.77 -1.45
C PHE A 187 25.28 -4.46 -1.30
N ALA A 188 25.21 -5.75 -1.64
CA ALA A 188 24.00 -6.56 -1.47
C ALA A 188 23.67 -6.72 0.03
N TRP A 189 24.68 -6.94 0.88
CA TRP A 189 24.49 -7.03 2.34
C TRP A 189 23.99 -5.73 2.97
N ILE A 190 24.58 -4.58 2.62
CA ILE A 190 24.14 -3.27 3.14
C ILE A 190 22.69 -3.00 2.72
N THR A 191 22.36 -3.23 1.45
CA THR A 191 21.01 -3.03 0.92
C THR A 191 20.00 -3.99 1.57
N GLY A 192 20.35 -5.26 1.70
CA GLY A 192 19.50 -6.27 2.33
C GLY A 192 19.26 -5.98 3.82
N ALA A 193 20.30 -5.60 4.56
CA ALA A 193 20.18 -5.23 5.97
C ALA A 193 19.32 -3.98 6.15
N ALA A 194 19.51 -2.94 5.32
CA ALA A 194 18.69 -1.74 5.34
C ALA A 194 17.22 -2.06 5.04
N LEU A 195 16.94 -2.95 4.09
CA LEU A 195 15.59 -3.40 3.77
C LEU A 195 14.93 -4.16 4.93
N VAL A 196 15.64 -5.11 5.54
CA VAL A 196 15.12 -5.86 6.70
C VAL A 196 14.82 -4.91 7.85
N LEU A 197 15.73 -3.98 8.15
CA LEU A 197 15.54 -2.97 9.18
C LEU A 197 14.33 -2.07 8.86
N TYR A 198 14.19 -1.63 7.61
CA TYR A 198 13.06 -0.84 7.14
C TYR A 198 11.73 -1.58 7.36
N ILE A 199 11.65 -2.85 6.95
CA ILE A 199 10.43 -3.66 7.09
C ILE A 199 10.10 -3.87 8.58
N ALA A 200 11.08 -4.29 9.39
CA ALA A 200 10.89 -4.53 10.82
C ALA A 200 10.43 -3.26 11.56
N PHE A 201 11.12 -2.14 11.32
CA PHE A 201 10.73 -0.83 11.88
C PHE A 201 9.31 -0.45 11.46
N THR A 202 8.99 -0.58 10.18
CA THR A 202 7.66 -0.24 9.65
C THR A 202 6.57 -1.07 10.30
N VAL A 203 6.75 -2.39 10.44
CA VAL A 203 5.75 -3.28 11.04
C VAL A 203 5.53 -2.93 12.51
N VAL A 204 6.59 -2.85 13.30
CA VAL A 204 6.51 -2.56 14.75
C VAL A 204 5.85 -1.21 15.01
N VAL A 205 6.28 -0.17 14.30
CA VAL A 205 5.72 1.18 14.48
C VAL A 205 4.28 1.26 13.95
N THR A 206 3.94 0.55 12.87
CA THR A 206 2.58 0.51 12.33
C THR A 206 1.61 -0.16 13.30
N GLU A 207 2.02 -1.28 13.90
CA GLU A 207 1.19 -1.99 14.88
C GLU A 207 0.91 -1.10 16.10
N TRP A 208 1.95 -0.49 16.66
CA TRP A 208 1.80 0.49 17.74
C TRP A 208 0.93 1.69 17.34
N ARG A 209 1.10 2.23 16.12
CA ARG A 209 0.34 3.40 15.64
C ARG A 209 -1.14 3.09 15.38
N THR A 210 -1.48 1.82 15.14
CA THR A 210 -2.84 1.41 14.80
C THR A 210 -3.86 1.83 15.85
N GLN A 211 -3.48 1.89 17.14
CA GLN A 211 -4.34 2.39 18.21
C GLN A 211 -4.77 3.85 18.01
N PHE A 212 -3.86 4.73 17.58
CA PHE A 212 -4.19 6.15 17.36
C PHE A 212 -5.07 6.34 16.14
N ARG A 213 -4.90 5.49 15.13
CA ARG A 213 -5.78 5.47 13.96
C ARG A 213 -7.19 5.02 14.33
N ARG A 214 -7.32 4.02 15.21
CA ARG A 214 -8.63 3.57 15.74
C ARG A 214 -9.32 4.68 16.54
N LEU A 215 -8.60 5.31 17.48
CA LEU A 215 -9.12 6.45 18.26
C LEU A 215 -9.60 7.61 17.37
N ALA A 216 -8.85 7.95 16.32
CA ALA A 216 -9.27 8.98 15.38
C ALA A 216 -10.55 8.61 14.62
N ASN A 217 -10.70 7.35 14.21
CA ASN A 217 -11.90 6.86 13.52
C ASN A 217 -13.13 6.80 14.45
N GLU A 218 -12.93 6.47 15.72
CA GLU A 218 -14.00 6.46 16.74
C GLU A 218 -14.48 7.88 17.04
N ALA A 219 -13.56 8.82 17.24
CA ALA A 219 -13.90 10.23 17.42
C ALA A 219 -14.61 10.82 16.20
N ASP A 220 -14.21 10.40 15.00
CA ASP A 220 -14.83 10.81 13.73
C ASP A 220 -16.28 10.33 13.64
N SER A 221 -16.49 9.04 13.93
CA SER A 221 -17.83 8.44 13.95
C SER A 221 -18.71 9.13 14.99
N SER A 222 -18.20 9.40 16.20
CA SER A 222 -18.96 10.09 17.25
C SER A 222 -19.36 11.51 16.85
N ALA A 223 -18.46 12.28 16.22
CA ALA A 223 -18.78 13.64 15.76
C ALA A 223 -19.84 13.61 14.65
N HIS A 224 -19.70 12.69 13.69
CA HIS A 224 -20.67 12.50 12.62
C HIS A 224 -22.05 12.09 13.14
N THR A 225 -22.12 11.14 14.08
CA THR A 225 -23.40 10.73 14.68
C THR A 225 -24.10 11.89 15.37
N LYS A 226 -23.39 12.72 16.15
CA LYS A 226 -23.98 13.90 16.81
C LYS A 226 -24.51 14.94 15.82
N ALA A 227 -23.78 15.18 14.72
CA ALA A 227 -24.24 16.11 13.68
C ALA A 227 -25.54 15.60 13.03
N ILE A 228 -25.61 14.32 12.69
CA ILE A 228 -26.81 13.71 12.11
C ILE A 228 -27.97 13.76 13.09
N ASP A 229 -27.76 13.41 14.36
CA ASP A 229 -28.80 13.41 15.39
C ASP A 229 -29.39 14.81 15.61
N SER A 230 -28.54 15.85 15.64
CA SER A 230 -28.99 17.24 15.75
C SER A 230 -29.83 17.68 14.54
N LEU A 231 -29.44 17.27 13.33
CA LEU A 231 -30.18 17.59 12.10
C LEU A 231 -31.49 16.80 11.96
N LEU A 232 -31.54 15.55 12.42
CA LEU A 232 -32.76 14.76 12.44
C LEU A 232 -33.77 15.33 13.46
N ASN A 233 -33.28 15.81 14.60
CA ASN A 233 -34.10 16.43 15.65
C ASN A 233 -34.17 17.97 15.53
N TYR A 234 -34.03 18.51 14.31
CA TYR A 234 -33.96 19.95 14.05
C TYR A 234 -35.16 20.71 14.63
N GLU A 235 -36.36 20.15 14.51
CA GLU A 235 -37.59 20.77 15.01
C GLU A 235 -37.54 20.95 16.54
N THR A 236 -37.06 19.95 17.27
CA THR A 236 -36.88 20.04 18.72
C THR A 236 -35.86 21.11 19.09
N VAL A 237 -34.73 21.17 18.39
CA VAL A 237 -33.70 22.20 18.65
C VAL A 237 -34.26 23.60 18.43
N LYS A 238 -35.06 23.81 17.37
CA LYS A 238 -35.72 25.08 17.07
C LYS A 238 -36.82 25.43 18.07
N TYR A 239 -37.66 24.47 18.45
CA TYR A 239 -38.75 24.67 19.40
C TYR A 239 -38.24 25.18 20.75
N PHE A 240 -37.07 24.68 21.19
CA PHE A 240 -36.44 25.10 22.44
C PHE A 240 -35.38 26.21 22.28
N ASN A 241 -35.15 26.74 21.07
CA ASN A 241 -34.15 27.78 20.79
C ASN A 241 -32.73 27.42 21.32
N ASN A 242 -32.34 26.15 21.14
CA ASN A 242 -31.14 25.54 21.73
C ASN A 242 -29.96 25.39 20.73
N GLU A 243 -29.96 26.11 19.62
CA GLU A 243 -28.94 25.99 18.56
C GLU A 243 -27.53 26.25 19.09
N ALA A 244 -27.37 27.26 19.95
CA ALA A 244 -26.08 27.60 20.55
C ALA A 244 -25.57 26.52 21.50
N PHE A 245 -26.46 25.73 22.10
CA PHE A 245 -26.11 24.60 22.95
C PHE A 245 -25.62 23.41 22.10
N GLU A 246 -26.39 23.03 21.07
CA GLU A 246 -26.02 21.94 20.17
C GLU A 246 -24.74 22.25 19.39
N SER A 247 -24.55 23.50 18.96
CA SER A 247 -23.31 23.95 18.33
C SER A 247 -22.08 23.77 19.23
N ARG A 248 -22.17 24.13 20.53
CA ARG A 248 -21.09 23.92 21.50
C ARG A 248 -20.81 22.43 21.73
N ARG A 249 -21.87 21.63 21.87
CA ARG A 249 -21.75 20.17 22.06
C ARG A 249 -21.10 19.48 20.85
N TYR A 250 -21.38 19.97 19.65
CA TYR A 250 -20.72 19.53 18.43
C TYR A 250 -19.26 19.99 18.38
N ASP A 251 -18.97 21.25 18.73
CA ASP A 251 -17.60 21.78 18.79
C ASP A 251 -16.71 20.99 19.75
N GLU A 252 -17.18 20.62 20.94
CA GLU A 252 -16.43 19.75 21.86
C GLU A 252 -16.06 18.40 21.22
N SER A 253 -16.94 17.86 20.38
CA SER A 253 -16.71 16.60 19.67
C SER A 253 -15.70 16.78 18.53
N LEU A 254 -15.77 17.92 17.83
CA LEU A 254 -14.78 18.32 16.84
C LEU A 254 -13.40 18.57 17.46
N GLN A 255 -13.32 19.12 18.67
CA GLN A 255 -12.05 19.30 19.38
C GLN A 255 -11.39 17.96 19.73
N ARG A 256 -12.18 16.97 20.21
CA ARG A 256 -11.69 15.60 20.45
C ARG A 256 -11.26 14.92 19.15
N LEU A 257 -12.01 15.10 18.07
CA LEU A 257 -11.65 14.60 16.75
C LEU A 257 -10.33 15.23 16.26
N ARG A 258 -10.19 16.55 16.42
CA ARG A 258 -8.97 17.28 16.05
C ARG A 258 -7.76 16.75 16.80
N SER A 259 -7.83 16.59 18.12
CA SER A 259 -6.70 16.10 18.91
C SER A 259 -6.33 14.65 18.55
N ALA A 260 -7.32 13.78 18.35
CA ALA A 260 -7.09 12.39 17.92
C ALA A 260 -6.46 12.32 16.51
N ARG A 261 -6.95 13.12 15.56
CA ARG A 261 -6.39 13.21 14.20
C ARG A 261 -4.97 13.78 14.20
N LEU A 262 -4.71 14.83 14.97
CA LEU A 262 -3.36 15.39 15.10
C LEU A 262 -2.37 14.36 15.65
N LYS A 263 -2.77 13.55 16.64
CA LYS A 263 -1.94 12.46 17.18
C LYS A 263 -1.71 11.35 16.15
N SER A 264 -2.75 10.95 15.41
CA SER A 264 -2.67 9.96 14.32
C SER A 264 -1.76 10.43 13.16
N GLN A 265 -1.78 11.73 12.86
CA GLN A 265 -0.95 12.36 11.84
C GLN A 265 0.50 12.51 12.32
N SER A 266 0.73 12.99 13.54
CA SER A 266 2.07 13.14 14.11
C SER A 266 2.80 11.80 14.18
N THR A 267 2.11 10.73 14.58
CA THR A 267 2.68 9.38 14.58
C THR A 267 2.96 8.84 13.17
N LEU A 268 2.19 9.25 12.16
CA LEU A 268 2.52 8.94 10.76
C LEU A 268 3.78 9.66 10.31
N SER A 269 3.91 10.95 10.63
CA SER A 269 5.12 11.72 10.32
C SER A 269 6.35 11.12 11.01
N MET A 270 6.25 10.66 12.26
CA MET A 270 7.33 9.97 12.96
C MET A 270 7.76 8.68 12.24
N LEU A 271 6.81 7.86 11.78
CA LEU A 271 7.09 6.67 10.98
C LEU A 271 7.82 7.03 9.69
N ASN A 272 7.31 8.02 8.94
CA ASN A 272 7.93 8.47 7.70
C ASN A 272 9.35 8.98 7.93
N THR A 273 9.59 9.79 8.97
CA THR A 273 10.92 10.29 9.32
C THR A 273 11.88 9.15 9.70
N GLY A 274 11.42 8.17 10.49
CA GLY A 274 12.25 7.00 10.83
C GLY A 274 12.61 6.16 9.60
N GLN A 275 11.66 5.96 8.69
CA GLN A 275 11.90 5.30 7.41
C GLN A 275 12.94 6.06 6.55
N GLN A 276 12.81 7.38 6.44
CA GLN A 276 13.77 8.22 5.70
C GLN A 276 15.17 8.18 6.32
N LEU A 277 15.26 8.11 7.66
CA LEU A 277 16.54 7.97 8.35
C LEU A 277 17.22 6.63 8.02
N ILE A 278 16.47 5.52 8.03
CA ILE A 278 16.99 4.20 7.64
C ILE A 278 17.52 4.23 6.20
N ILE A 279 16.77 4.84 5.28
CA ILE A 279 17.17 4.99 3.87
C ILE A 279 18.45 5.83 3.75
N ALA A 280 18.51 6.98 4.44
CA ALA A 280 19.66 7.87 4.41
C ALA A 280 20.93 7.20 4.96
N VAL A 281 20.83 6.47 6.08
CA VAL A 281 21.94 5.70 6.66
C VAL A 281 22.38 4.59 5.70
N GLY A 282 21.44 3.86 5.11
CA GLY A 282 21.75 2.83 4.11
C GLY A 282 22.47 3.41 2.89
N LEU A 283 22.03 4.55 2.38
CA LEU A 283 22.66 5.26 1.27
C LEU A 283 24.09 5.72 1.62
N VAL A 284 24.28 6.31 2.80
CA VAL A 284 25.61 6.74 3.28
C VAL A 284 26.55 5.55 3.41
N ALA A 285 26.08 4.42 3.96
CA ALA A 285 26.87 3.19 4.06
C ALA A 285 27.28 2.64 2.67
N MET A 286 26.36 2.68 1.70
CA MET A 286 26.63 2.29 0.31
C MET A 286 27.68 3.22 -0.33
N LEU A 287 27.52 4.53 -0.20
CA LEU A 287 28.46 5.51 -0.75
C LEU A 287 29.85 5.40 -0.10
N TRP A 288 29.90 5.23 1.21
CA TRP A 288 31.14 5.00 1.95
C TRP A 288 31.89 3.78 1.41
N ARG A 289 31.19 2.64 1.24
CA ARG A 289 31.81 1.44 0.68
C ARG A 289 32.25 1.62 -0.77
N ALA A 290 31.49 2.36 -1.57
CA ALA A 290 31.91 2.73 -2.93
C ALA A 290 33.17 3.60 -2.93
N THR A 291 33.27 4.59 -2.04
CA THR A 291 34.49 5.43 -1.93
C THR A 291 35.71 4.65 -1.47
N GLN A 292 35.54 3.68 -0.56
CA GLN A 292 36.64 2.79 -0.16
C GLN A 292 37.09 1.90 -1.33
N GLY A 293 36.16 1.31 -2.09
CA GLY A 293 36.51 0.51 -3.28
C GLY A 293 37.34 1.31 -4.29
N VAL A 294 36.92 2.54 -4.58
CA VAL A 294 37.65 3.46 -5.48
C VAL A 294 39.02 3.84 -4.90
N ALA A 295 39.11 4.13 -3.59
CA ALA A 295 40.37 4.48 -2.93
C ALA A 295 41.36 3.29 -2.90
N ASP A 296 40.85 2.07 -2.78
CA ASP A 296 41.64 0.83 -2.82
C ASP A 296 41.97 0.40 -4.28
N GLY A 297 41.54 1.16 -5.28
CA GLY A 297 41.84 0.93 -6.70
C GLY A 297 41.06 -0.24 -7.34
N ARG A 298 39.87 -0.57 -6.83
CA ARG A 298 39.00 -1.65 -7.31
C ARG A 298 37.65 -1.17 -7.82
#